data_AF-A0AAU8BKV4-F1
#
_entry.id   AF-A0AAU8BKV4-F1
#
_cell.length_a   1.000
_cell.length_b   1.000
_cell.length_c   1.000
_cell.angle_alpha   90.00
_cell.angle_beta   90.00
_cell.angle_gamma   90.00
#
_symmetry.space_group_name_H-M   'P 1'
#
loop_
_entity.id
_entity.type
_entity.pdbx_description
1 polymer ?
#
loop_
_entity_poly.entity_id
_entity_poly.type
_entity_poly.pdbx_seq_one_letter_code
_entity_poly.pdbx_strand_id
1 'polypeptide(L)' 'MKIVFKSTIDNHIWETETHQLNSDILLRHFLSKARTKDLHIDFSYCELTQCGVITDRHEQIIGHFSLLT' A
#
# COMPACT_ATOMS: atom_id res chain seq x y z
N MET A 1 -11.00 1.97 -9.59
CA MET A 1 -9.91 2.92 -9.28
C MET A 1 -8.60 2.17 -9.36
N LYS A 2 -7.62 2.70 -10.09
CA LYS A 2 -6.30 2.08 -10.22
C LYS A 2 -5.40 2.56 -9.09
N ILE A 3 -4.70 1.63 -8.47
CA ILE A 3 -3.73 1.88 -7.40
C ILE A 3 -2.40 1.29 -7.81
N VAL A 4 -1.34 2.09 -7.75
CA VAL A 4 0.04 1.63 -7.87
C VAL A 4 0.58 1.44 -6.47
N PHE A 5 1.13 0.28 -6.18
CA PHE A 5 1.87 0.01 -4.96
C PHE A 5 3.37 -0.04 -5.26
N LYS A 6 4.17 0.39 -4.29
CA LYS A 6 5.62 0.22 -4.27
C LYS A 6 6.03 -0.30 -2.89
N SER A 7 6.58 -1.50 -2.83
CA SER A 7 7.19 -2.05 -1.63
C SER A 7 8.65 -1.60 -1.54
N THR A 8 9.06 -1.09 -0.38
CA THR A 8 10.47 -0.73 -0.12
C THR A 8 11.30 -1.94 0.29
N ILE A 9 10.65 -3.02 0.75
CA ILE A 9 11.28 -4.25 1.23
C ILE A 9 12.01 -5.00 0.09
N ASP A 10 11.39 -5.05 -1.08
CA ASP A 10 11.86 -5.82 -2.24
C ASP A 10 11.94 -4.97 -3.53
N ASN A 11 11.73 -3.65 -3.42
CA ASN A 11 11.66 -2.72 -4.54
C ASN A 11 10.68 -3.16 -5.64
N HIS A 12 9.63 -3.89 -5.25
CA HIS A 12 8.61 -4.37 -6.16
C HIS A 12 7.51 -3.32 -6.37
N ILE A 13 7.07 -3.16 -7.61
CA ILE A 13 6.00 -2.23 -8.00
C ILE A 13 4.94 -3.04 -8.73
N TRP A 14 3.68 -2.82 -8.39
CA TRP A 14 2.56 -3.45 -9.09
C TRP A 14 1.32 -2.56 -9.08
N GLU A 15 0.43 -2.84 -10.03
CA GLU A 15 -0.84 -2.16 -10.17
C GLU A 15 -1.99 -3.08 -9.76
N THR A 16 -3.06 -2.48 -9.25
CA THR A 16 -4.30 -3.18 -9.01
C THR A 16 -5.50 -2.27 -9.22
N GLU A 17 -6.66 -2.89 -9.49
CA GLU A 17 -7.93 -2.20 -9.59
C GLU A 17 -8.79 -2.53 -8.37
N THR A 18 -9.27 -1.49 -7.69
CA THR A 18 -10.19 -1.62 -6.57
C THR A 18 -11.45 -0.78 -6.81
N HIS A 19 -12.57 -1.18 -6.20
CA HIS A 19 -13.79 -0.38 -6.20
C HIS A 19 -13.85 0.62 -5.04
N GLN A 20 -13.01 0.43 -4.01
CA GLN A 20 -13.03 1.23 -2.79
C GLN A 20 -11.60 1.42 -2.26
N LEU A 21 -11.34 2.60 -1.69
CA LEU A 21 -10.14 2.86 -0.90
C LEU A 21 -10.43 2.53 0.56
N ASN A 22 -10.13 1.30 0.98
CA ASN A 22 -10.23 0.89 2.38
C ASN A 22 -8.97 0.13 2.80
N SER A 23 -8.61 0.22 4.07
CA SER A 23 -7.38 -0.39 4.60
C SER A 23 -7.34 -1.91 4.42
N ASP A 24 -8.48 -2.60 4.56
CA ASP A 24 -8.56 -4.06 4.39
C ASP A 24 -8.24 -4.52 2.96
N ILE A 25 -8.72 -3.79 1.94
CA ILE A 25 -8.44 -4.02 0.53
C ILE A 25 -6.97 -3.73 0.26
N LEU A 26 -6.47 -2.57 0.73
CA LEU A 26 -5.05 -2.21 0.59
C LEU A 26 -4.14 -3.28 1.20
N LEU A 27 -4.49 -3.77 2.41
CA LEU A 27 -3.77 -4.82 3.11
C LEU A 27 -3.70 -6.11 2.30
N ARG A 28 -4.85 -6.60 1.79
CA ARG A 28 -4.88 -7.83 0.98
C ARG A 28 -4.02 -7.71 -0.27
N HIS A 29 -4.11 -6.58 -0.99
CA HIS A 29 -3.30 -6.37 -2.17
C HIS A 29 -1.81 -6.30 -1.84
N PHE A 30 -1.45 -5.59 -0.77
CA PHE A 30 -0.06 -5.47 -0.34
C PHE A 30 0.52 -6.81 0.09
N LEU A 31 -0.14 -7.55 0.98
CA LEU A 31 0.32 -8.87 1.45
C LEU A 31 0.38 -9.93 0.34
N SER A 32 -0.43 -9.80 -0.71
CA SER A 32 -0.42 -10.76 -1.82
C SER A 32 0.81 -10.66 -2.72
N LYS A 33 1.53 -9.54 -2.68
CA LYS A 33 2.63 -9.22 -3.61
C LYS A 33 3.93 -8.82 -2.92
N ALA A 34 3.85 -8.11 -1.80
CA ALA A 34 5.02 -7.71 -1.03
C ALA A 34 5.65 -8.91 -0.34
N ARG A 35 6.98 -8.96 -0.31
CA ARG A 35 7.74 -10.02 0.38
C ARG A 35 7.81 -9.80 1.90
N THR A 36 6.68 -9.52 2.55
CA THR A 36 6.56 -9.42 4.01
C THR A 36 5.59 -10.48 4.56
N LYS A 37 5.85 -10.92 5.80
CA LYS A 37 4.94 -11.74 6.60
C LYS A 37 4.35 -10.94 7.77
N ASP A 38 4.66 -9.65 7.88
CA ASP A 38 4.09 -8.82 8.91
C ASP A 38 2.62 -8.55 8.61
N LEU A 39 1.76 -8.86 9.57
CA LEU A 39 0.33 -8.61 9.49
C LEU A 39 -0.05 -7.28 10.15
N HIS A 40 0.85 -6.67 10.89
CA HIS A 40 0.67 -5.35 11.49
C HIS A 40 1.14 -4.29 10.50
N ILE A 41 0.25 -3.97 9.56
CA ILE A 41 0.48 -2.98 8.52
C ILE A 41 -0.59 -1.90 8.63
N ASP A 42 -0.13 -0.66 8.73
CA ASP A 42 -0.98 0.53 8.75
C ASP A 42 -0.87 1.32 7.45
N PHE A 43 -1.94 2.03 7.13
CA PHE A 43 -2.07 2.84 5.92
C PHE A 43 -2.42 4.28 6.28
N SER A 44 -1.64 5.22 5.77
CA SER A 44 -1.95 6.65 5.82
C SER A 44 -2.14 7.17 4.40
N TYR A 45 -3.14 8.01 4.17
CA TYR A 45 -3.51 8.50 2.85
C TYR A 45 -3.74 10.01 2.86
N CYS A 46 -3.21 10.69 1.85
CA CYS A 46 -3.42 12.11 1.61
C CYS A 46 -4.27 12.31 0.36
N GLU A 47 -5.50 12.80 0.53
CA GLU A 47 -6.43 13.05 -0.57
C GLU A 47 -5.91 14.08 -1.58
N LEU A 48 -5.19 15.11 -1.10
CA LEU A 48 -4.66 16.18 -1.95
C LEU A 48 -3.58 15.69 -2.92
N THR A 49 -2.68 14.82 -2.45
CA THR A 49 -1.60 14.27 -3.29
C THR A 49 -1.97 12.96 -3.95
N GLN A 50 -3.10 12.37 -3.54
CA GLN A 50 -3.55 11.04 -3.92
C GLN A 50 -2.52 9.94 -3.65
N CYS A 51 -1.63 10.17 -2.67
CA CYS A 51 -0.58 9.26 -2.27
C CYS A 51 -0.79 8.81 -0.83
N GLY A 52 -0.29 7.61 -0.53
CA GLY A 52 -0.29 7.04 0.79
C GLY A 52 1.01 6.32 1.13
N VAL A 53 1.18 6.12 2.43
CA VAL A 53 2.34 5.47 3.04
C VAL A 53 1.87 4.22 3.75
N ILE A 54 2.71 3.18 3.71
CA ILE A 54 2.48 1.87 4.32
C ILE A 54 3.56 1.69 5.37
N THR A 55 3.15 1.48 6.62
CA THR A 55 4.06 1.32 7.77
C THR A 55 3.86 -0.01 8.47
N ASP A 56 4.92 -0.54 9.08
CA ASP A 56 4.84 -1.69 9.99
C ASP A 56 4.49 -1.25 11.42
N ARG A 57 4.41 -2.22 12.35
CA ARG A 57 4.17 -1.98 13.78
C ARG A 57 5.20 -1.09 14.49
N HIS A 58 6.36 -0.87 13.87
CA HIS A 58 7.44 -0.03 14.40
C HIS A 58 7.45 1.34 13.71
N GLU A 59 6.38 1.69 13.00
CA GLU A 59 6.23 2.92 12.23
C GLU A 59 7.25 3.05 11.09
N GLN A 60 7.90 1.95 10.68
CA GLN A 60 8.85 1.97 9.58
C GLN A 60 8.12 1.92 8.24
N ILE A 61 8.55 2.75 7.29
CA ILE A 61 7.99 2.77 5.95
C ILE A 61 8.41 1.51 5.19
N ILE A 62 7.44 0.64 4.94
CA ILE A 62 7.61 -0.60 4.17
C ILE A 62 7.04 -0.49 2.74
N GLY A 63 6.36 0.62 2.43
CA GLY A 63 5.85 0.85 1.09
C GLY A 63 5.12 2.18 0.93
N HIS A 64 4.71 2.41 -0.31
CA HIS A 64 3.87 3.52 -0.73
C HIS A 64 2.78 3.03 -1.65
N PHE A 65 1.70 3.80 -1.76
CA PHE A 65 0.71 3.61 -2.80
C PHE A 65 0.24 4.95 -3.35
N SER A 66 -0.22 4.97 -4.60
CA SER A 66 -0.79 6.16 -5.23
C SER A 66 -1.96 5.78 -6.11
N LEU A 67 -2.99 6.63 -6.13
CA LEU A 67 -4.07 6.48 -7.09
C LEU A 67 -3.60 6.97 -8.46
N LEU A 68 -3.94 6.21 -9.50
CA LEU A 68 -3.84 6.69 -10.88
C LEU A 68 -5.21 7.26 -11.26
N THR A 69 -5.22 8.56 -11.52
CA THR A 69 -6.38 9.32 -12.00
C THR A 69 -6.39 9.40 -13.52
#